data_AF-A0A960EUT1-F1
#
_entry.id   AF-A0A960EUT1-F1
#
_cell.length_a   1.000
_cell.length_b   1.000
_cell.length_c   1.000
_cell.angle_alpha   90.00
_cell.angle_beta   90.00
_cell.angle_gamma   90.00
#
_symmetry.space_group_name_H-M   'P 1'
#
loop_
_entity.id
_entity.type
_entity.pdbx_description
1 polymer ?
#
loop_
_entity_poly.entity_id
_entity_poly.type
_entity_poly.pdbx_seq_one_letter_code
_entity_poly.pdbx_strand_id
1 'polypeptide(L)'
;GDWYPITLTASSTDALSDGWPRYNFEGYEGRPYYGEYYDLVRTMDEIGADDGCGRALWENNGDTGLYGTTMALMLLPHWTDGCISSSEGLFFEASGTTPYHFLTAAAMSDRSSNPVRELRYTDNNAAVGVPLLQKMGIRYVMVFTDAAKRQADTRPELTLLAEVGPWKIYQVADSDVVVPLTVQPVVVNERGGDQRERHLELGTSWFQNPEDWAALPANDGPPEWQRIDVEVDQSRVSEQPKRVDIVVPAESIDVVNLPEITVSNYVMGEQDLSFDVSQVGVPVLVKVSYYPNWEAEGADGPYWVAPNFMVVVPRSTHVRLSFEKSTTDYLAYFLTFFAIGLLVLWRVKGDVVHASPHPFMIMSPSGGSGFPPDDGEDGGSLWELVGGDGDPPPDDQWPDDERREVGEDDEDPAPDLDADDELVLPQWRGQGVVREGGPDHPDSV
;
A
#
# COMPACT_ATOMS: atom_id res chain seq x y z
N GLY A 1 -39.53 -29.11 -6.74
CA GLY A 1 -39.62 -28.69 -5.33
C GLY A 1 -38.26 -28.17 -5.04
N ASP A 2 -38.06 -26.92 -5.42
CA ASP A 2 -36.77 -26.44 -5.90
C ASP A 2 -35.99 -25.87 -4.73
N TRP A 3 -34.78 -26.39 -4.59
CA TRP A 3 -33.89 -26.25 -3.44
C TRP A 3 -33.02 -24.99 -3.61
N TYR A 4 -33.63 -23.82 -3.76
CA TYR A 4 -32.89 -22.55 -3.78
C TYR A 4 -33.40 -21.61 -2.69
N PRO A 5 -32.51 -21.04 -1.85
CA PRO A 5 -32.90 -20.13 -0.76
C PRO A 5 -33.37 -18.74 -1.25
N ILE A 6 -33.44 -18.52 -2.57
CA ILE A 6 -33.84 -17.25 -3.17
C ILE A 6 -34.80 -17.56 -4.34
N THR A 7 -36.00 -16.97 -4.27
CA THR A 7 -37.02 -17.04 -5.34
C THR A 7 -37.14 -15.66 -5.96
N LEU A 8 -36.78 -15.53 -7.23
CA LEU A 8 -36.93 -14.28 -7.99
C LEU A 8 -38.40 -14.14 -8.45
N THR A 9 -38.94 -12.92 -8.44
CA THR A 9 -40.30 -12.65 -8.92
C THR A 9 -40.31 -12.47 -10.44
N ALA A 10 -41.49 -12.59 -11.07
CA ALA A 10 -41.63 -12.40 -12.52
C ALA A 10 -41.33 -10.96 -13.01
N SER A 11 -41.18 -10.02 -12.08
CA SER A 11 -40.77 -8.63 -12.33
C SER A 11 -39.30 -8.37 -11.97
N SER A 12 -38.56 -9.38 -11.51
CA SER A 12 -37.11 -9.29 -11.36
C SER A 12 -36.49 -9.24 -12.76
N THR A 13 -36.02 -8.07 -13.17
CA THR A 13 -35.07 -7.98 -14.28
C THR A 13 -33.74 -8.59 -13.83
N ASP A 14 -33.06 -9.30 -14.74
CA ASP A 14 -31.64 -9.62 -14.54
C ASP A 14 -30.92 -8.31 -14.18
N ALA A 15 -30.07 -8.35 -13.15
CA ALA A 15 -29.17 -7.24 -12.92
C ALA A 15 -28.32 -7.10 -14.20
N LEU A 16 -28.56 -6.06 -14.99
CA LEU A 16 -27.70 -5.64 -16.11
C LEU A 16 -26.42 -5.06 -15.50
N SER A 17 -25.62 -5.97 -14.97
CA SER A 17 -24.28 -5.75 -14.49
C SER A 17 -23.42 -6.65 -15.37
N ASP A 18 -23.35 -6.33 -16.66
CA ASP A 18 -22.40 -6.97 -17.55
C ASP A 18 -21.04 -6.27 -17.42
N GLY A 19 -20.99 -4.94 -17.35
CA GLY A 19 -19.75 -4.17 -17.26
C GLY A 19 -18.85 -4.53 -16.07
N TRP A 20 -19.30 -4.27 -14.83
CA TRP A 20 -18.44 -4.45 -13.65
C TRP A 20 -18.07 -5.94 -13.38
N PRO A 21 -19.02 -6.90 -13.39
CA PRO A 21 -18.68 -8.31 -13.23
C PRO A 21 -17.79 -8.82 -14.36
N ARG A 22 -18.08 -8.50 -15.63
CA ARG A 22 -17.20 -8.92 -16.72
C ARG A 22 -15.79 -8.35 -16.55
N TYR A 23 -15.66 -7.06 -16.26
CA TYR A 23 -14.37 -6.44 -15.98
C TYR A 23 -13.61 -7.20 -14.88
N ASN A 24 -14.24 -7.47 -13.74
CA ASN A 24 -13.54 -8.10 -12.62
C ASN A 24 -13.33 -9.62 -12.74
N PHE A 25 -14.15 -10.32 -13.52
CA PHE A 25 -14.13 -11.79 -13.63
C PHE A 25 -13.58 -12.35 -14.96
N GLU A 26 -13.26 -11.52 -15.96
CA GLU A 26 -12.66 -11.99 -17.22
C GLU A 26 -11.18 -12.41 -17.10
N GLY A 27 -10.55 -12.10 -15.96
CA GLY A 27 -9.14 -12.41 -15.69
C GLY A 27 -8.16 -11.45 -16.38
N TYR A 28 -6.87 -11.60 -16.07
CA TYR A 28 -5.82 -10.82 -16.73
C TYR A 28 -5.72 -11.21 -18.21
N GLU A 29 -5.90 -12.49 -18.53
CA GLU A 29 -5.84 -13.07 -19.88
C GLU A 29 -6.93 -12.56 -20.81
N GLY A 30 -8.05 -12.09 -20.25
CA GLY A 30 -9.14 -11.46 -21.00
C GLY A 30 -8.84 -10.02 -21.41
N ARG A 31 -7.78 -9.40 -20.88
CA ARG A 31 -7.46 -7.99 -21.12
C ARG A 31 -6.74 -7.78 -22.45
N PRO A 32 -7.02 -6.70 -23.20
CA PRO A 32 -6.29 -6.38 -24.42
C PRO A 32 -4.77 -6.22 -24.22
N TYR A 33 -4.36 -5.73 -23.05
CA TYR A 33 -2.96 -5.49 -22.69
C TYR A 33 -2.32 -6.65 -21.92
N TYR A 34 -2.94 -7.84 -21.90
CA TYR A 34 -2.40 -9.01 -21.21
C TYR A 34 -0.99 -9.36 -21.69
N GLY A 35 -0.74 -9.32 -23.01
CA GLY A 35 0.58 -9.65 -23.55
C GLY A 35 1.69 -8.77 -22.99
N GLU A 36 1.43 -7.47 -22.87
CA GLU A 36 2.37 -6.51 -22.28
C GLU A 36 2.62 -6.77 -20.79
N TYR A 37 1.54 -6.99 -20.02
CA TYR A 37 1.65 -7.36 -18.61
C TYR A 37 2.41 -8.67 -18.41
N TYR A 38 2.09 -9.69 -19.21
CA TYR A 38 2.70 -11.01 -19.12
C TYR A 38 4.19 -10.98 -19.46
N ASP A 39 4.58 -10.25 -20.52
CA ASP A 39 5.99 -10.04 -20.84
C ASP A 39 6.73 -9.29 -19.75
N LEU A 40 6.10 -8.31 -19.11
CA LEU A 40 6.70 -7.59 -17.98
C LEU A 40 6.94 -8.49 -16.77
N VAL A 41 5.93 -9.25 -16.31
CA VAL A 41 6.11 -10.12 -15.13
C VAL A 41 7.09 -11.27 -15.41
N ARG A 42 7.12 -11.79 -16.64
CA ARG A 42 8.13 -12.77 -17.07
C ARG A 42 9.54 -12.16 -17.09
N THR A 43 9.67 -10.93 -17.57
CA THR A 43 10.97 -10.23 -17.54
C THR A 43 11.46 -10.03 -16.11
N MET A 44 10.55 -9.73 -15.17
CA MET A 44 10.91 -9.63 -13.74
C MET A 44 11.31 -10.98 -13.14
N ASP A 45 10.68 -12.08 -13.54
CA ASP A 45 11.09 -13.44 -13.15
C ASP A 45 12.51 -13.76 -13.64
N GLU A 46 12.79 -13.47 -14.92
CA GLU A 46 14.12 -13.63 -15.54
C GLU A 46 15.18 -12.79 -14.82
N ILE A 47 14.88 -11.52 -14.51
CA ILE A 47 15.76 -10.64 -13.71
C ILE A 47 15.98 -11.22 -12.31
N GLY A 48 14.96 -11.76 -11.66
CA GLY A 48 15.09 -12.41 -10.36
C GLY A 48 16.05 -13.60 -10.38
N ALA A 49 16.02 -14.38 -11.48
CA ALA A 49 16.92 -15.52 -11.67
C ALA A 49 18.37 -15.11 -11.99
N ASP A 50 18.55 -14.09 -12.85
CA ASP A 50 19.87 -13.69 -13.37
C ASP A 50 20.59 -12.69 -12.44
N ASP A 51 19.87 -11.70 -11.92
CA ASP A 51 20.41 -10.62 -11.08
C ASP A 51 20.15 -10.86 -9.59
N GLY A 52 19.17 -11.70 -9.23
CA GLY A 52 18.87 -12.13 -7.86
C GLY A 52 17.57 -11.55 -7.28
N CYS A 53 17.09 -12.13 -6.18
CA CYS A 53 15.82 -11.72 -5.58
C CYS A 53 15.87 -10.33 -4.92
N GLY A 54 14.72 -9.67 -4.81
CA GLY A 54 14.63 -8.33 -4.22
C GLY A 54 13.23 -7.72 -4.21
N ARG A 55 13.12 -6.51 -3.66
CA ARG A 55 11.87 -5.73 -3.67
C ARG A 55 11.79 -4.88 -4.93
N ALA A 56 10.62 -4.85 -5.55
CA ALA A 56 10.28 -3.99 -6.67
C ALA A 56 9.33 -2.87 -6.24
N LEU A 57 9.63 -1.66 -6.69
CA LEU A 57 8.72 -0.51 -6.69
C LEU A 57 8.47 -0.12 -8.14
N TRP A 58 7.23 0.22 -8.48
CA TRP A 58 6.87 0.72 -9.81
C TRP A 58 6.35 2.15 -9.72
N GLU A 59 6.50 2.88 -10.81
CA GLU A 59 5.88 4.19 -11.00
C GLU A 59 4.36 4.08 -10.86
N ASN A 60 3.79 4.94 -10.02
CA ASN A 60 2.35 5.17 -9.96
C ASN A 60 1.89 5.85 -11.26
N ASN A 61 1.04 5.17 -12.03
CA ASN A 61 0.46 5.69 -13.25
C ASN A 61 -0.94 5.09 -13.48
N GLY A 62 -1.85 5.88 -14.04
CA GLY A 62 -3.22 5.43 -14.33
C GLY A 62 -3.30 4.35 -15.41
N ASP A 63 -2.36 4.35 -16.35
CA ASP A 63 -2.32 3.41 -17.48
C ASP A 63 -2.07 1.96 -17.06
N THR A 64 -1.54 1.73 -15.85
CA THR A 64 -1.45 0.38 -15.25
C THR A 64 -2.85 -0.24 -15.10
N GLY A 65 -3.91 0.58 -15.01
CA GLY A 65 -5.30 0.14 -15.05
C GLY A 65 -5.70 -0.61 -16.32
N LEU A 66 -4.97 -0.44 -17.43
CA LEU A 66 -5.17 -1.18 -18.68
C LEU A 66 -4.89 -2.68 -18.55
N TYR A 67 -4.11 -3.07 -17.53
CA TYR A 67 -3.92 -4.48 -17.16
C TYR A 67 -5.11 -5.05 -16.38
N GLY A 68 -6.17 -4.27 -16.15
CA GLY A 68 -7.38 -4.68 -15.44
C GLY A 68 -7.45 -4.22 -13.98
N THR A 69 -6.36 -3.62 -13.46
CA THR A 69 -6.33 -2.91 -12.18
C THR A 69 -5.02 -2.14 -12.07
N THR A 70 -5.04 -0.96 -11.45
CA THR A 70 -3.82 -0.19 -11.11
C THR A 70 -2.93 -0.94 -10.11
N MET A 71 -3.44 -1.98 -9.46
CA MET A 71 -2.72 -2.82 -8.48
C MET A 71 -2.08 -4.07 -9.10
N ALA A 72 -2.05 -4.20 -10.44
CA ALA A 72 -1.67 -5.46 -11.10
C ALA A 72 -0.25 -5.96 -10.72
N LEU A 73 0.65 -5.03 -10.39
CA LEU A 73 2.04 -5.33 -10.03
C LEU A 73 2.22 -5.75 -8.55
N MET A 74 1.18 -5.65 -7.72
CA MET A 74 1.20 -6.28 -6.40
C MET A 74 1.28 -7.81 -6.48
N LEU A 75 1.01 -8.40 -7.65
CA LEU A 75 1.11 -9.83 -7.90
C LEU A 75 2.49 -10.29 -8.39
N LEU A 76 3.51 -9.41 -8.46
CA LEU A 76 4.89 -9.83 -8.78
C LEU A 76 5.36 -11.04 -7.93
N PRO A 77 5.09 -11.13 -6.62
CA PRO A 77 5.47 -12.30 -5.84
C PRO A 77 4.82 -13.60 -6.32
N HIS A 78 3.60 -13.53 -6.86
CA HIS A 78 2.90 -14.70 -7.41
C HIS A 78 3.55 -15.20 -8.69
N TRP A 79 3.95 -14.29 -9.58
CA TRP A 79 4.53 -14.63 -10.88
C TRP A 79 6.01 -15.05 -10.82
N THR A 80 6.69 -14.73 -9.73
CA THR A 80 8.15 -14.92 -9.57
C THR A 80 8.52 -15.88 -8.43
N ASP A 81 7.58 -16.72 -8.00
CA ASP A 81 7.72 -17.66 -6.88
C ASP A 81 8.27 -16.99 -5.59
N GLY A 82 7.88 -15.73 -5.36
CA GLY A 82 8.32 -14.92 -4.22
C GLY A 82 9.71 -14.28 -4.36
N CYS A 83 10.45 -14.51 -5.44
CA CYS A 83 11.78 -13.94 -5.65
C CYS A 83 11.73 -12.41 -5.83
N ILE A 84 10.80 -11.91 -6.65
CA ILE A 84 10.52 -10.48 -6.74
C ILE A 84 9.34 -10.16 -5.82
N SER A 85 9.67 -9.58 -4.68
CA SER A 85 8.67 -9.05 -3.74
C SER A 85 8.16 -7.68 -4.20
N SER A 86 6.91 -7.35 -3.87
CA SER A 86 6.36 -6.01 -4.14
C SER A 86 6.57 -5.08 -2.94
N SER A 87 6.86 -3.80 -3.20
CA SER A 87 6.92 -2.79 -2.14
C SER A 87 5.53 -2.38 -1.62
N GLU A 88 4.49 -2.66 -2.40
CA GLU A 88 3.09 -2.41 -2.08
C GLU A 88 2.29 -3.73 -2.13
N GLY A 89 1.28 -3.83 -1.28
CA GLY A 89 0.37 -4.98 -1.24
C GLY A 89 -0.99 -4.58 -0.68
N LEU A 90 -2.01 -5.42 -0.87
CA LEU A 90 -3.42 -5.06 -0.64
C LEU A 90 -3.73 -4.44 0.73
N PHE A 91 -3.06 -4.89 1.79
CA PHE A 91 -3.27 -4.40 3.16
C PHE A 91 -2.21 -3.37 3.59
N PHE A 92 -1.73 -2.53 2.66
CA PHE A 92 -0.70 -1.52 2.95
C PHE A 92 -1.12 -0.60 4.11
N GLU A 93 -2.40 -0.28 4.28
CA GLU A 93 -2.87 0.59 5.39
C GLU A 93 -2.55 0.06 6.79
N ALA A 94 -2.33 -1.25 6.94
CA ALA A 94 -1.93 -1.86 8.21
C ALA A 94 -0.44 -1.64 8.55
N SER A 95 0.38 -1.24 7.57
CA SER A 95 1.82 -1.10 7.74
C SER A 95 2.24 0.29 8.19
N GLY A 96 3.02 0.35 9.27
CA GLY A 96 3.68 1.57 9.72
C GLY A 96 4.70 2.15 8.72
N THR A 97 5.07 1.41 7.67
CA THR A 97 5.97 1.90 6.61
C THR A 97 5.27 2.58 5.43
N THR A 98 3.94 2.55 5.37
CA THR A 98 3.14 3.06 4.25
C THR A 98 3.40 4.53 3.89
N PRO A 99 3.54 5.46 4.85
CA PRO A 99 3.93 6.84 4.55
C PRO A 99 5.23 6.92 3.73
N TYR A 100 6.22 6.09 4.06
CA TYR A 100 7.55 6.11 3.43
C TYR A 100 7.56 5.45 2.06
N HIS A 101 6.73 4.42 1.85
CA HIS A 101 6.44 3.89 0.51
C HIS A 101 5.89 4.98 -0.39
N PHE A 102 4.83 5.69 0.01
CA PHE A 102 4.23 6.71 -0.83
C PHE A 102 5.13 7.93 -1.07
N LEU A 103 5.97 8.33 -0.10
CA LEU A 103 7.01 9.34 -0.32
C LEU A 103 8.03 8.90 -1.39
N THR A 104 8.41 7.61 -1.37
CA THR A 104 9.36 7.03 -2.34
C THR A 104 8.72 6.90 -3.72
N ALA A 105 7.49 6.37 -3.79
CA ALA A 105 6.74 6.18 -5.02
C ALA A 105 6.46 7.51 -5.73
N ALA A 106 6.05 8.55 -4.99
CA ALA A 106 5.87 9.90 -5.52
C ALA A 106 7.15 10.41 -6.21
N ALA A 107 8.29 10.31 -5.53
CA ALA A 107 9.57 10.78 -6.07
C ALA A 107 10.02 10.04 -7.35
N MET A 108 9.54 8.81 -7.57
CA MET A 108 9.85 8.00 -8.74
C MET A 108 8.75 8.00 -9.81
N SER A 109 7.67 8.76 -9.62
CA SER A 109 6.51 8.79 -10.54
C SER A 109 6.32 10.18 -11.13
N ASP A 110 5.85 10.28 -12.38
CA ASP A 110 5.55 11.59 -12.98
C ASP A 110 4.48 12.37 -12.19
N ARG A 111 3.43 11.65 -11.77
CA ARG A 111 2.39 12.17 -10.88
C ARG A 111 1.86 11.04 -10.01
N SER A 112 1.85 11.24 -8.70
CA SER A 112 1.27 10.30 -7.73
C SER A 112 -0.01 10.84 -7.11
N SER A 113 -0.94 9.94 -6.74
CA SER A 113 -2.20 10.27 -6.06
C SER A 113 -2.02 10.73 -4.61
N ASN A 114 -0.87 10.39 -4.00
CA ASN A 114 -0.44 10.89 -2.68
C ASN A 114 -1.50 10.70 -1.56
N PRO A 115 -1.93 9.44 -1.28
CA PRO A 115 -3.11 9.15 -0.45
C PRO A 115 -2.90 9.42 1.05
N VAL A 116 -1.67 9.40 1.54
CA VAL A 116 -1.39 9.71 2.95
C VAL A 116 -1.35 11.22 3.12
N ARG A 117 -2.31 11.76 3.87
CA ARG A 117 -2.49 13.19 4.08
C ARG A 117 -1.30 13.83 4.82
N GLU A 118 -1.12 15.13 4.62
CA GLU A 118 -0.20 15.99 5.40
C GLU A 118 1.31 15.67 5.22
N LEU A 119 1.68 14.67 4.41
CA LEU A 119 3.08 14.40 4.06
C LEU A 119 3.67 15.45 3.11
N ARG A 120 4.99 15.49 3.05
CA ARG A 120 5.76 16.38 2.17
C ARG A 120 6.22 15.64 0.92
N TYR A 121 5.29 15.39 0.00
CA TYR A 121 5.60 14.75 -1.27
C TYR A 121 6.49 15.59 -2.19
N THR A 122 7.30 14.90 -2.97
CA THR A 122 8.03 15.45 -4.11
C THR A 122 7.76 14.50 -5.28
N ASP A 123 7.11 14.97 -6.33
CA ASP A 123 6.86 14.14 -7.52
C ASP A 123 8.01 14.25 -8.52
N ASN A 124 8.26 13.15 -9.25
CA ASN A 124 9.15 13.07 -10.41
C ASN A 124 10.55 13.67 -10.21
N ASN A 125 11.21 13.28 -9.12
CA ASN A 125 12.55 13.71 -8.78
C ASN A 125 13.38 12.51 -8.31
N ALA A 126 14.01 11.81 -9.25
CA ALA A 126 14.81 10.63 -8.94
C ALA A 126 16.05 10.96 -8.08
N ALA A 127 16.52 12.22 -8.04
CA ALA A 127 17.58 12.61 -7.11
C ALA A 127 17.12 12.57 -5.64
N VAL A 128 15.82 12.75 -5.39
CA VAL A 128 15.19 12.49 -4.08
C VAL A 128 14.81 11.01 -3.97
N GLY A 129 14.23 10.42 -5.01
CA GLY A 129 13.68 9.07 -4.98
C GLY A 129 14.72 7.98 -4.78
N VAL A 130 15.90 8.06 -5.39
CA VAL A 130 16.92 7.01 -5.29
C VAL A 130 17.44 6.81 -3.85
N PRO A 131 17.81 7.85 -3.09
CA PRO A 131 18.11 7.70 -1.67
C PRO A 131 16.98 7.07 -0.86
N LEU A 132 15.71 7.33 -1.20
CA LEU A 132 14.56 6.74 -0.51
C LEU A 132 14.39 5.25 -0.88
N LEU A 133 14.57 4.88 -2.16
CA LEU A 133 14.62 3.49 -2.61
C LEU A 133 15.67 2.69 -1.84
N GLN A 134 16.89 3.25 -1.69
CA GLN A 134 17.98 2.66 -0.93
C GLN A 134 17.64 2.49 0.54
N LYS A 135 17.09 3.53 1.20
CA LYS A 135 16.64 3.46 2.59
C LYS A 135 15.56 2.39 2.79
N MET A 136 14.67 2.19 1.82
CA MET A 136 13.60 1.20 1.86
C MET A 136 14.04 -0.22 1.45
N GLY A 137 15.29 -0.37 0.99
CA GLY A 137 15.80 -1.66 0.50
C GLY A 137 15.08 -2.13 -0.76
N ILE A 138 14.71 -1.18 -1.63
CA ILE A 138 14.11 -1.47 -2.93
C ILE A 138 15.23 -1.73 -3.93
N ARG A 139 15.26 -2.96 -4.45
CA ARG A 139 16.30 -3.41 -5.38
C ARG A 139 15.98 -3.10 -6.83
N TYR A 140 14.70 -3.13 -7.18
CA TYR A 140 14.23 -2.91 -8.53
C TYR A 140 13.27 -1.72 -8.57
N VAL A 141 13.48 -0.80 -9.51
CA VAL A 141 12.52 0.26 -9.80
C VAL A 141 12.09 0.18 -11.26
N MET A 142 10.78 0.23 -11.48
CA MET A 142 10.16 0.14 -12.80
C MET A 142 9.49 1.47 -13.13
N VAL A 143 9.85 2.09 -14.24
CA VAL A 143 9.28 3.39 -14.68
C VAL A 143 8.65 3.26 -16.07
N PHE A 144 7.54 3.96 -16.26
CA PHE A 144 6.60 3.82 -17.38
C PHE A 144 6.55 5.09 -18.23
N THR A 145 6.34 6.25 -17.62
CA THR A 145 6.16 7.51 -18.33
C THR A 145 7.50 8.03 -18.85
N ASP A 146 7.49 8.78 -19.95
CA ASP A 146 8.71 9.39 -20.48
C ASP A 146 9.35 10.38 -19.48
N ALA A 147 8.54 10.97 -18.60
CA ALA A 147 9.03 11.91 -17.60
C ALA A 147 9.80 11.19 -16.49
N ALA A 148 9.26 10.10 -15.94
CA ALA A 148 9.96 9.28 -14.95
C ALA A 148 11.20 8.60 -15.54
N LYS A 149 11.12 8.08 -16.78
CA LYS A 149 12.29 7.54 -17.51
C LYS A 149 13.41 8.55 -17.64
N ARG A 150 13.12 9.80 -18.02
CA ARG A 150 14.13 10.86 -18.11
C ARG A 150 14.80 11.15 -16.77
N GLN A 151 14.07 11.11 -15.66
CA GLN A 151 14.68 11.29 -14.33
C GLN A 151 15.58 10.10 -13.99
N ALA A 152 15.07 8.88 -14.15
CA ALA A 152 15.81 7.65 -13.87
C ALA A 152 17.10 7.52 -14.69
N ASP A 153 17.04 7.81 -15.99
CA ASP A 153 18.19 7.76 -16.93
C ASP A 153 19.35 8.70 -16.53
N THR A 154 19.11 9.68 -15.66
CA THR A 154 20.16 10.62 -15.19
C THR A 154 20.87 10.16 -13.91
N ARG A 155 20.43 9.06 -13.28
CA ARG A 155 20.93 8.60 -11.99
C ARG A 155 22.01 7.53 -12.17
N PRO A 156 23.27 7.77 -11.76
CA PRO A 156 24.32 6.76 -11.87
C PRO A 156 24.11 5.54 -10.97
N GLU A 157 23.29 5.66 -9.93
CA GLU A 157 22.94 4.58 -9.00
C GLU A 157 21.90 3.60 -9.58
N LEU A 158 21.29 3.93 -10.73
CA LEU A 158 20.31 3.11 -11.42
C LEU A 158 20.95 2.44 -12.64
N THR A 159 21.09 1.13 -12.58
CA THR A 159 21.57 0.33 -13.72
C THR A 159 20.38 -0.21 -14.50
N LEU A 160 20.23 0.21 -15.76
CA LEU A 160 19.17 -0.31 -16.63
C LEU A 160 19.41 -1.80 -16.92
N LEU A 161 18.42 -2.63 -16.60
CA LEU A 161 18.45 -4.08 -16.85
C LEU A 161 17.67 -4.45 -18.11
N ALA A 162 16.47 -3.88 -18.28
CA ALA A 162 15.58 -4.23 -19.39
C ALA A 162 14.66 -3.08 -19.79
N GLU A 163 14.23 -3.13 -21.06
CA GLU A 163 13.11 -2.36 -21.58
C GLU A 163 12.07 -3.35 -22.14
N VAL A 164 10.83 -3.29 -21.64
CA VAL A 164 9.75 -4.20 -22.02
C VAL A 164 8.45 -3.42 -22.19
N GLY A 165 7.95 -3.37 -23.42
CA GLY A 165 6.84 -2.49 -23.78
C GLY A 165 7.12 -1.03 -23.36
N PRO A 166 6.24 -0.39 -22.57
CA PRO A 166 6.45 0.96 -22.07
C PRO A 166 7.36 1.02 -20.82
N TRP A 167 7.83 -0.10 -20.27
CA TRP A 167 8.59 -0.10 -19.02
C TRP A 167 10.09 -0.04 -19.25
N LYS A 168 10.79 0.73 -18.42
CA LYS A 168 12.22 0.57 -18.14
C LYS A 168 12.41 0.05 -16.71
N ILE A 169 13.25 -0.97 -16.57
CA ILE A 169 13.52 -1.65 -15.30
C ILE A 169 14.96 -1.40 -14.91
N TYR A 170 15.18 -0.85 -13.71
CA TYR A 170 16.50 -0.55 -13.19
C TYR A 170 16.79 -1.33 -11.92
N GLN A 171 18.03 -1.77 -11.77
CA GLN A 171 18.58 -2.16 -10.48
C GLN A 171 19.06 -0.93 -9.72
N VAL A 172 18.70 -0.85 -8.44
CA VAL A 172 19.11 0.20 -7.50
C VAL A 172 20.35 -0.26 -6.74
N ALA A 173 21.45 0.50 -6.84
CA ALA A 173 22.65 0.27 -6.04
C ALA A 173 22.40 0.49 -4.54
N ASP A 174 23.17 -0.16 -3.66
CA ASP A 174 23.14 0.03 -2.20
C ASP A 174 21.75 -0.18 -1.55
N SER A 175 21.02 -1.18 -2.04
CA SER A 175 19.63 -1.48 -1.67
C SER A 175 19.47 -2.71 -0.75
N ASP A 176 20.53 -3.15 -0.08
CA ASP A 176 20.47 -4.30 0.84
C ASP A 176 19.43 -4.10 1.94
N VAL A 177 18.67 -5.16 2.26
CA VAL A 177 17.61 -5.13 3.28
C VAL A 177 18.19 -5.20 4.70
N VAL A 178 19.29 -5.92 4.88
CA VAL A 178 19.98 -6.08 6.17
C VAL A 178 21.37 -5.46 6.06
N VAL A 179 21.62 -4.41 6.83
CA VAL A 179 22.81 -3.56 6.70
C VAL A 179 23.45 -3.34 8.07
N PRO A 180 24.78 -3.56 8.22
CA PRO A 180 25.45 -3.22 9.46
C PRO A 180 25.52 -1.71 9.65
N LEU A 181 25.28 -1.23 10.87
CA LEU A 181 25.39 0.19 11.17
C LEU A 181 26.85 0.58 11.41
N THR A 182 27.21 1.76 10.91
CA THR A 182 28.53 2.39 11.12
C THR A 182 28.53 3.41 12.25
N VAL A 183 27.35 3.86 12.69
CA VAL A 183 27.14 4.79 13.80
C VAL A 183 26.10 4.19 14.75
N GLN A 184 26.36 4.26 16.05
CA GLN A 184 25.44 3.77 17.07
C GLN A 184 24.12 4.57 17.05
N PRO A 185 22.95 3.90 17.10
CA PRO A 185 21.68 4.60 17.23
C PRO A 185 21.56 5.44 18.51
N VAL A 186 20.62 6.37 18.49
CA VAL A 186 20.21 7.19 19.64
C VAL A 186 18.75 6.91 19.99
N VAL A 187 18.42 6.90 21.28
CA VAL A 187 17.04 6.70 21.76
C VAL A 187 16.37 8.06 21.92
N VAL A 188 15.25 8.27 21.25
CA VAL A 188 14.43 9.47 21.43
C VAL A 188 13.50 9.26 22.62
N ASN A 189 13.57 10.15 23.61
CA ASN A 189 12.70 10.07 24.78
C ASN A 189 11.22 10.18 24.39
N GLU A 190 10.35 9.52 25.16
CA GLU A 190 8.91 9.55 24.94
C GLU A 190 8.37 10.97 25.02
N ARG A 191 7.55 11.35 24.03
CA ARG A 191 6.88 12.64 23.96
C ARG A 191 5.39 12.46 24.22
N GLY A 192 4.76 13.44 24.88
CA GLY A 192 3.31 13.43 25.07
C GLY A 192 2.53 13.51 23.75
N GLY A 193 1.23 13.20 23.81
CA GLY A 193 0.33 13.21 22.64
C GLY A 193 0.03 11.81 22.10
N ASP A 194 -0.50 11.74 20.87
CA ASP A 194 -0.71 10.47 20.17
C ASP A 194 0.64 9.91 19.71
N GLN A 195 1.01 8.74 20.24
CA GLN A 195 2.27 8.08 19.90
C GLN A 195 2.37 7.75 18.39
N ARG A 196 1.25 7.46 17.71
CA ARG A 196 1.25 7.22 16.26
C ARG A 196 1.73 8.44 15.48
N GLU A 197 1.26 9.62 15.89
CA GLU A 197 1.72 10.89 15.31
C GLU A 197 3.17 11.16 15.65
N ARG A 198 3.60 10.95 16.92
CA ARG A 198 4.99 11.17 17.34
C ARG A 198 5.98 10.29 16.55
N HIS A 199 5.58 9.06 16.22
CA HIS A 199 6.39 8.14 15.43
C HIS A 199 6.40 8.51 13.94
N LEU A 200 5.26 8.97 13.39
CA LEU A 200 5.21 9.48 12.02
C LEU A 200 6.10 10.73 11.87
N GLU A 201 6.03 11.68 12.80
CA GLU A 201 6.89 12.88 12.82
C GLU A 201 8.37 12.49 12.85
N LEU A 202 8.77 11.63 13.79
CA LEU A 202 10.15 11.20 13.91
C LEU A 202 10.63 10.47 12.64
N GLY A 203 9.82 9.54 12.16
CA GLY A 203 10.15 8.72 11.00
C GLY A 203 10.25 9.54 9.71
N THR A 204 9.29 10.43 9.44
CA THR A 204 9.34 11.32 8.27
C THR A 204 10.47 12.34 8.35
N SER A 205 10.75 12.87 9.55
CA SER A 205 11.86 13.81 9.76
C SER A 205 13.21 13.18 9.39
N TRP A 206 13.50 11.99 9.90
CA TRP A 206 14.72 11.26 9.55
C TRP A 206 14.72 10.76 8.09
N PHE A 207 13.57 10.27 7.59
CA PHE A 207 13.49 9.69 6.26
C PHE A 207 13.70 10.75 5.16
N GLN A 208 13.16 11.95 5.33
CA GLN A 208 13.25 13.02 4.34
C GLN A 208 14.40 14.00 4.57
N ASN A 209 14.87 14.16 5.81
CA ASN A 209 15.93 15.12 6.17
C ASN A 209 17.06 14.40 6.96
N PRO A 210 17.70 13.36 6.39
CA PRO A 210 18.72 12.59 7.10
C PRO A 210 19.92 13.44 7.57
N GLU A 211 20.18 14.57 6.92
CA GLU A 211 21.25 15.52 7.25
C GLU A 211 21.08 16.19 8.62
N ASP A 212 19.85 16.23 9.16
CA ASP A 212 19.57 16.74 10.50
C ASP A 212 19.94 15.73 11.60
N TRP A 213 20.29 14.50 11.21
CA TRP A 213 20.47 13.37 12.13
C TRP A 213 21.86 12.77 11.98
N ALA A 214 22.69 12.93 13.02
CA ALA A 214 24.02 12.32 13.04
C ALA A 214 23.99 10.79 13.32
N ALA A 215 22.86 10.28 13.82
CA ALA A 215 22.63 8.87 14.12
C ALA A 215 21.18 8.49 13.87
N LEU A 216 20.91 7.19 13.68
CA LEU A 216 19.57 6.65 13.50
C LEU A 216 18.76 6.79 14.80
N PRO A 217 17.57 7.44 14.78
CA PRO A 217 16.74 7.53 15.96
C PRO A 217 15.94 6.24 16.19
N ALA A 218 15.94 5.80 17.44
CA ALA A 218 15.27 4.62 17.96
C ALA A 218 14.22 5.02 19.01
N ASN A 219 13.14 4.25 19.10
CA ASN A 219 12.13 4.43 20.14
C ASN A 219 12.56 3.81 21.48
N ASP A 220 13.35 2.75 21.42
CA ASP A 220 13.95 2.09 22.59
C ASP A 220 15.31 1.50 22.18
N GLY A 221 16.12 1.11 23.16
CA GLY A 221 17.44 0.58 22.91
C GLY A 221 18.17 0.17 24.19
N PRO A 222 19.32 -0.48 24.04
CA PRO A 222 20.24 -0.74 25.13
C PRO A 222 20.55 0.51 25.97
N PRO A 223 20.77 0.38 27.30
CA PRO A 223 20.98 1.51 28.20
C PRO A 223 22.21 2.36 27.87
N GLU A 224 23.18 1.81 27.13
CA GLU A 224 24.36 2.52 26.65
C GLU A 224 24.11 3.41 25.43
N TRP A 225 22.97 3.31 24.76
CA TRP A 225 22.60 4.24 23.68
C TRP A 225 22.28 5.61 24.27
N GLN A 226 22.82 6.66 23.63
CA GLN A 226 22.54 8.03 24.04
C GLN A 226 21.04 8.28 23.95
N ARG A 227 20.47 8.83 25.01
CA ARG A 227 19.07 9.27 25.07
C ARG A 227 19.04 10.76 24.78
N ILE A 228 18.17 11.17 23.88
CA ILE A 228 18.02 12.56 23.45
C ILE A 228 16.57 13.00 23.47
N ASP A 229 16.35 14.30 23.64
CA ASP A 229 15.07 14.95 23.34
C ASP A 229 15.05 15.47 21.89
N VAL A 230 13.86 15.63 21.33
CA VAL A 230 13.63 16.22 20.00
C VAL A 230 12.63 17.35 20.08
N GLU A 231 12.83 18.38 19.27
CA GLU A 231 11.95 19.54 19.21
C GLU A 231 11.47 19.82 17.79
N VAL A 232 10.32 20.48 17.67
CA VAL A 232 9.78 20.88 16.37
C VAL A 232 10.62 22.03 15.82
N ASP A 233 11.12 21.87 14.59
CA ASP A 233 11.78 22.95 13.88
C ASP A 233 10.77 24.01 13.43
N GLN A 234 10.67 25.07 14.21
CA GLN A 234 9.76 26.20 14.00
C GLN A 234 9.96 26.90 12.64
N SER A 235 11.13 26.76 12.02
CA SER A 235 11.39 27.37 10.70
C SER A 235 10.76 26.61 9.53
N ARG A 236 10.40 25.34 9.73
CA ARG A 236 9.82 24.46 8.71
C ARG A 236 8.36 24.07 8.97
N VAL A 237 7.75 24.62 10.02
CA VAL A 237 6.32 24.47 10.31
C VAL A 237 5.50 25.06 9.16
N SER A 238 4.50 24.32 8.72
CA SER A 238 3.57 24.73 7.66
C SER A 238 2.15 24.66 8.23
N GLU A 239 1.59 25.81 8.56
CA GLU A 239 0.21 25.89 9.05
C GLU A 239 -0.82 25.71 7.92
N GLN A 240 -0.49 26.15 6.69
CA GLN A 240 -1.36 25.98 5.52
C GLN A 240 -0.55 25.63 4.24
N PRO A 241 -0.76 24.44 3.65
CA PRO A 241 -1.54 23.33 4.20
C PRO A 241 -0.89 22.81 5.49
N LYS A 242 -1.71 22.28 6.40
CA LYS A 242 -1.21 21.56 7.59
C LYS A 242 -0.37 20.37 7.11
N ARG A 243 0.83 20.24 7.67
CA ARG A 243 1.76 19.16 7.35
C ARG A 243 2.27 18.53 8.64
N VAL A 244 2.73 17.29 8.55
CA VAL A 244 3.47 16.66 9.65
C VAL A 244 4.66 17.54 10.03
N ASP A 245 4.83 17.74 11.34
CA ASP A 245 5.91 18.54 11.89
C ASP A 245 7.26 17.88 11.63
N ILE A 246 8.26 18.70 11.31
CA ILE A 246 9.64 18.24 11.20
C ILE A 246 10.29 18.44 12.57
N VAL A 247 10.84 17.36 13.11
CA VAL A 247 11.51 17.34 14.40
C VAL A 247 13.00 17.14 14.22
N VAL A 248 13.78 17.80 15.07
CA VAL A 248 15.25 17.74 15.09
C VAL A 248 15.74 17.41 16.51
N PRO A 249 16.95 16.85 16.66
CA PRO A 249 17.57 16.69 17.98
C PRO A 249 17.64 18.03 18.73
N ALA A 250 17.13 18.09 19.95
CA ALA A 250 17.19 19.29 20.81
C ALA A 250 18.60 19.51 21.39
N GLU A 251 19.40 18.45 21.42
CA GLU A 251 20.79 18.43 21.87
C GLU A 251 21.70 17.81 20.80
N SER A 252 23.00 18.08 20.89
CA SER A 252 23.98 17.48 19.98
C SER A 252 24.10 15.97 20.22
N ILE A 253 24.05 15.19 19.14
CA ILE A 253 24.31 13.75 19.19
C ILE A 253 25.83 13.52 19.28
N ASP A 254 26.24 12.78 20.31
CA ASP A 254 27.61 12.31 20.48
C ASP A 254 27.83 11.07 19.60
N VAL A 255 28.43 11.28 18.43
CA VAL A 255 28.62 10.23 17.43
C VAL A 255 29.57 9.14 17.95
N VAL A 256 29.03 7.93 18.10
CA VAL A 256 29.80 6.72 18.41
C VAL A 256 29.97 5.89 17.13
N ASN A 257 31.18 5.89 16.58
CA ASN A 257 31.51 5.07 15.41
C ASN A 257 31.60 3.59 15.80
N LEU A 258 31.00 2.74 14.98
CA LEU A 258 30.97 1.30 15.14
C LEU A 258 32.05 0.63 14.26
N PRO A 259 32.57 -0.54 14.68
CA PRO A 259 33.43 -1.34 13.83
C PRO A 259 32.73 -1.76 12.53
N GLU A 260 33.48 -1.78 11.42
CA GLU A 260 32.98 -2.32 10.17
C GLU A 260 32.86 -3.85 10.27
N ILE A 261 31.68 -4.37 9.96
CA ILE A 261 31.39 -5.81 9.93
C ILE A 261 30.73 -6.19 8.61
N THR A 262 30.72 -7.48 8.30
CA THR A 262 30.06 -8.02 7.12
C THR A 262 28.81 -8.77 7.53
N VAL A 263 27.70 -8.49 6.86
CA VAL A 263 26.48 -9.30 6.88
C VAL A 263 26.52 -10.24 5.68
N SER A 264 26.17 -11.50 5.87
CA SER A 264 26.16 -12.53 4.81
C SER A 264 25.04 -13.53 5.01
N ASN A 265 24.81 -14.40 4.03
CA ASN A 265 23.81 -15.48 4.10
C ASN A 265 22.41 -14.99 4.50
N TYR A 266 22.03 -13.80 4.04
CA TYR A 266 20.69 -13.27 4.25
C TYR A 266 19.67 -14.15 3.52
N VAL A 267 18.64 -14.58 4.26
CA VAL A 267 17.50 -15.33 3.74
C VAL A 267 16.23 -14.70 4.29
N MET A 268 15.30 -14.37 3.39
CA MET A 268 13.96 -13.89 3.72
C MET A 268 12.95 -15.01 3.47
N GLY A 269 12.19 -15.38 4.48
CA GLY A 269 10.99 -16.20 4.39
C GLY A 269 9.72 -15.35 4.41
N GLU A 270 8.56 -16.01 4.49
CA GLU A 270 7.27 -15.32 4.57
C GLU A 270 7.04 -14.65 5.94
N GLN A 271 7.54 -15.27 7.01
CA GLN A 271 7.33 -14.83 8.40
C GLN A 271 8.63 -14.81 9.21
N ASP A 272 9.77 -14.98 8.55
CA ASP A 272 11.07 -15.00 9.21
C ASP A 272 12.14 -14.44 8.28
N LEU A 273 13.25 -14.02 8.88
CA LEU A 273 14.47 -13.73 8.16
C LEU A 273 15.68 -14.13 9.00
N SER A 274 16.77 -14.46 8.33
CA SER A 274 18.02 -14.81 8.99
C SER A 274 19.21 -14.27 8.24
N PHE A 275 20.32 -14.06 8.95
CA PHE A 275 21.58 -13.62 8.39
C PHE A 275 22.74 -13.95 9.35
N ASP A 276 23.94 -13.96 8.80
CA ASP A 276 25.18 -14.12 9.56
C ASP A 276 25.95 -12.81 9.65
N VAL A 277 26.63 -12.60 10.78
CA VAL A 277 27.52 -11.46 11.02
C VAL A 277 28.95 -11.92 11.29
N SER A 278 29.92 -11.17 10.77
CA SER A 278 31.35 -11.45 11.01
C SER A 278 31.80 -11.19 12.45
N GLN A 279 31.11 -10.30 13.18
CA GLN A 279 31.38 -9.97 14.56
C GLN A 279 30.07 -9.62 15.30
N VAL A 280 29.96 -10.09 16.55
CA VAL A 280 28.83 -9.80 17.44
C VAL A 280 28.95 -8.41 18.08
N GLY A 281 27.86 -7.90 18.64
CA GLY A 281 27.80 -6.65 19.38
C GLY A 281 27.73 -5.37 18.54
N VAL A 282 27.80 -5.48 17.21
CA VAL A 282 27.61 -4.34 16.29
C VAL A 282 26.16 -4.30 15.81
N PRO A 283 25.41 -3.21 16.07
CA PRO A 283 24.04 -3.05 15.62
C PRO A 283 23.85 -3.28 14.11
N VAL A 284 22.82 -4.04 13.74
CA VAL A 284 22.43 -4.31 12.35
C VAL A 284 21.02 -3.79 12.10
N LEU A 285 20.87 -2.97 11.06
CA LEU A 285 19.59 -2.47 10.57
C LEU A 285 18.91 -3.52 9.69
N VAL A 286 17.64 -3.77 9.96
CA VAL A 286 16.75 -4.63 9.17
C VAL A 286 15.62 -3.75 8.64
N LYS A 287 15.64 -3.48 7.32
CA LYS A 287 14.67 -2.63 6.61
C LYS A 287 13.34 -3.36 6.37
N VAL A 288 12.79 -3.99 7.41
CA VAL A 288 11.47 -4.65 7.41
C VAL A 288 10.59 -3.90 8.41
N SER A 289 9.30 -3.76 8.10
CA SER A 289 8.36 -3.08 8.98
C SER A 289 8.39 -3.68 10.39
N TYR A 290 8.67 -2.82 11.37
CA TYR A 290 8.53 -3.20 12.77
C TYR A 290 7.06 -3.42 13.12
N TYR A 291 6.86 -4.45 13.93
CA TYR A 291 5.64 -4.80 14.64
C TYR A 291 6.03 -5.43 15.97
N PRO A 292 5.21 -5.32 17.03
CA PRO A 292 5.55 -5.83 18.36
C PRO A 292 5.78 -7.34 18.45
N ASN A 293 5.29 -8.13 17.47
CA ASN A 293 5.38 -9.58 17.51
C ASN A 293 6.67 -10.15 16.89
N TRP A 294 7.58 -9.30 16.42
CA TRP A 294 8.88 -9.79 15.98
C TRP A 294 9.73 -10.23 17.18
N GLU A 295 10.23 -11.46 17.14
CA GLU A 295 11.19 -11.99 18.10
C GLU A 295 12.55 -12.20 17.41
N ALA A 296 13.64 -11.92 18.14
CA ALA A 296 15.00 -12.14 17.65
C ALA A 296 15.71 -13.22 18.46
N GLU A 297 16.17 -14.27 17.78
CA GLU A 297 17.07 -15.28 18.30
C GLU A 297 18.52 -14.96 17.92
N GLY A 298 19.45 -15.12 18.86
CA GLY A 298 20.86 -14.82 18.63
C GLY A 298 21.21 -13.33 18.66
N ALA A 299 20.27 -12.45 19.03
CA ALA A 299 20.48 -11.01 19.19
C ALA A 299 19.66 -10.44 20.36
N ASP A 300 19.94 -9.19 20.71
CA ASP A 300 19.05 -8.33 21.50
C ASP A 300 18.21 -7.45 20.57
N GLY A 301 17.00 -7.10 21.01
CA GLY A 301 15.97 -6.46 20.18
C GLY A 301 14.89 -7.45 19.71
N PRO A 302 14.19 -7.16 18.59
CA PRO A 302 14.39 -6.03 17.70
C PRO A 302 13.93 -4.69 18.32
N TYR A 303 14.75 -3.66 18.15
CA TYR A 303 14.46 -2.29 18.55
C TYR A 303 13.80 -1.53 17.41
N TRP A 304 12.67 -0.88 17.70
CA TRP A 304 11.99 -0.06 16.72
C TRP A 304 12.77 1.22 16.43
N VAL A 305 13.11 1.44 15.16
CA VAL A 305 13.83 2.61 14.68
C VAL A 305 13.08 3.32 13.56
N ALA A 306 13.41 4.59 13.35
CA ALA A 306 12.90 5.32 12.20
C ALA A 306 13.29 4.62 10.88
N PRO A 307 12.42 4.64 9.86
CA PRO A 307 11.12 5.31 9.87
C PRO A 307 9.99 4.37 10.35
N ASN A 308 10.16 3.06 10.21
CA ASN A 308 9.44 2.00 10.93
C ASN A 308 10.20 0.67 10.75
N PHE A 309 11.50 0.68 10.99
CA PHE A 309 12.40 -0.47 10.79
C PHE A 309 12.81 -1.07 12.13
N MET A 310 13.69 -2.07 12.05
CA MET A 310 14.22 -2.78 13.21
C MET A 310 15.73 -2.67 13.26
N VAL A 311 16.29 -2.50 14.45
CA VAL A 311 17.71 -2.76 14.73
C VAL A 311 17.82 -3.93 15.68
N VAL A 312 18.76 -4.83 15.41
CA VAL A 312 19.14 -5.90 16.35
C VAL A 312 20.61 -5.76 16.71
N VAL A 313 20.97 -6.18 17.93
CA VAL A 313 22.37 -6.23 18.39
C VAL A 313 22.77 -7.70 18.51
N PRO A 314 23.55 -8.26 17.56
CA PRO A 314 23.87 -9.68 17.56
C PRO A 314 24.63 -10.12 18.82
N ARG A 315 24.20 -11.20 19.45
CA ARG A 315 24.88 -11.94 20.52
C ARG A 315 25.51 -13.24 20.02
N SER A 316 25.10 -13.67 18.83
CA SER A 316 25.58 -14.84 18.08
C SER A 316 25.96 -14.39 16.66
N THR A 317 26.84 -15.14 16.00
CA THR A 317 27.20 -14.89 14.60
C THR A 317 26.07 -15.24 13.63
N HIS A 318 25.08 -16.01 14.07
CA HIS A 318 23.86 -16.31 13.32
C HIS A 318 22.67 -15.67 14.04
N VAL A 319 21.89 -14.87 13.33
CA VAL A 319 20.72 -14.16 13.83
C VAL A 319 19.49 -14.58 13.04
N ARG A 320 18.39 -14.82 13.75
CA ARG A 320 17.09 -15.14 13.17
C ARG A 320 16.03 -14.23 13.78
N LEU A 321 15.21 -13.62 12.94
CA LEU A 321 14.01 -12.92 13.38
C LEU A 321 12.79 -13.70 12.89
N SER A 322 11.79 -13.91 13.74
CA SER A 322 10.51 -14.52 13.38
C SER A 322 9.34 -13.66 13.82
N PHE A 323 8.31 -13.59 13.00
CA PHE A 323 7.07 -12.90 13.30
C PHE A 323 6.10 -13.87 13.97
N GLU A 324 5.86 -13.68 15.26
CA GLU A 324 5.11 -14.63 16.08
C GLU A 324 3.62 -14.28 16.18
N LYS A 325 2.84 -15.27 16.59
CA LYS A 325 1.42 -15.09 16.90
C LYS A 325 1.25 -14.36 18.22
N SER A 326 0.37 -13.37 18.24
CA SER A 326 -0.02 -12.66 19.46
C SER A 326 -0.97 -13.50 20.31
N THR A 327 -1.14 -13.09 21.57
CA THR A 327 -2.18 -13.64 22.46
C THR A 327 -3.60 -13.45 21.89
N THR A 328 -3.83 -12.35 21.16
CA THR A 328 -5.08 -12.08 20.45
C THR A 328 -5.33 -13.12 19.35
N ASP A 329 -4.30 -13.52 18.62
CA ASP A 329 -4.42 -14.55 17.58
C ASP A 329 -4.82 -15.91 18.19
N TYR A 330 -4.19 -16.28 19.32
CA TYR A 330 -4.56 -17.50 20.04
C TYR A 330 -6.01 -17.47 20.55
N LEU A 331 -6.48 -16.33 21.06
CA LEU A 331 -7.87 -16.15 21.47
C LEU A 331 -8.82 -16.25 20.28
N ALA A 332 -8.48 -15.63 19.14
CA ALA A 332 -9.27 -15.69 17.93
C ALA A 332 -9.40 -17.13 17.43
N TYR A 333 -8.29 -17.87 17.34
CA TYR A 333 -8.32 -19.29 16.99
C TYR A 333 -9.21 -20.09 17.94
N PHE A 334 -9.07 -19.88 19.25
CA PHE A 334 -9.92 -20.53 20.24
C PHE A 334 -11.40 -20.25 20.00
N LEU A 335 -11.80 -18.98 19.81
CA LEU A 335 -13.18 -18.60 19.55
C LEU A 335 -13.70 -19.18 18.23
N THR A 336 -12.88 -19.22 17.19
CA THR A 336 -13.22 -19.84 15.90
C THR A 336 -13.49 -21.33 16.07
N PHE A 337 -12.59 -22.08 16.72
CA PHE A 337 -12.78 -23.51 16.96
C PHE A 337 -13.96 -23.79 17.91
N PHE A 338 -14.18 -22.92 18.90
CA PHE A 338 -15.34 -22.99 19.77
C PHE A 338 -16.64 -22.78 18.99
N ALA A 339 -16.72 -21.78 18.11
CA ALA A 339 -17.88 -21.51 17.26
C ALA A 339 -18.15 -22.66 16.28
N ILE A 340 -17.12 -23.20 15.63
CA ILE A 340 -17.24 -24.40 14.79
C ILE A 340 -17.77 -25.58 15.62
N GLY A 341 -17.27 -25.76 16.84
CA GLY A 341 -17.76 -26.77 17.78
C GLY A 341 -19.24 -26.59 18.13
N LEU A 342 -19.71 -25.35 18.35
CA LEU A 342 -21.12 -25.04 18.58
C LEU A 342 -21.98 -25.34 17.34
N LEU A 343 -21.51 -24.97 16.14
CA LEU A 343 -22.21 -25.27 14.89
C LEU A 343 -22.41 -26.78 14.71
N VAL A 344 -21.37 -27.59 14.97
CA VAL A 344 -21.47 -29.05 14.93
C VAL A 344 -22.40 -29.57 16.01
N LEU A 345 -22.31 -29.05 17.23
CA LEU A 345 -23.15 -29.47 18.36
C LEU A 345 -24.64 -29.21 18.08
N TRP A 346 -25.00 -28.05 17.54
CA TRP A 346 -26.38 -27.72 17.16
C TRP A 346 -26.83 -28.50 15.93
N ARG A 347 -25.95 -28.74 14.96
CA ARG A 347 -26.26 -29.61 13.83
C ARG A 347 -26.59 -31.05 14.25
N VAL A 348 -25.98 -31.54 15.34
CA VAL A 348 -26.22 -32.88 15.91
C VAL A 348 -27.43 -32.91 16.83
N LYS A 349 -27.60 -31.92 17.71
CA LYS A 349 -28.71 -31.87 18.67
C LYS A 349 -30.04 -31.39 18.05
N GLY A 350 -30.02 -30.88 16.82
CA GLY A 350 -31.16 -30.27 16.16
C GLY A 350 -31.30 -28.79 16.49
N ASP A 351 -32.20 -28.11 15.79
CA ASP A 351 -32.41 -26.67 15.92
C ASP A 351 -32.72 -26.29 17.38
N VAL A 352 -32.08 -25.22 17.84
CA VAL A 352 -32.38 -24.64 19.16
C VAL A 352 -33.80 -24.09 19.10
N VAL A 353 -34.72 -24.76 19.80
CA VAL A 353 -36.10 -24.28 19.93
C VAL A 353 -36.10 -23.13 20.94
N HIS A 354 -36.07 -21.91 20.44
CA HIS A 354 -36.22 -20.71 21.26
C HIS A 354 -37.67 -20.60 21.76
N ALA A 355 -37.84 -20.15 23.00
CA ALA A 355 -39.17 -19.95 23.60
C ALA A 355 -39.97 -18.84 22.90
N SER A 356 -39.32 -17.95 22.16
CA SER A 356 -39.94 -16.94 21.30
C SER A 356 -39.24 -16.88 19.93
N PRO A 357 -39.94 -16.44 18.88
CA PRO A 357 -39.33 -16.14 17.57
C PRO A 357 -38.29 -15.00 17.63
N HIS A 358 -38.25 -14.26 18.74
CA HIS A 358 -37.32 -13.16 18.98
C HIS A 358 -36.59 -13.37 20.31
N PRO A 359 -35.66 -14.33 20.39
CA PRO A 359 -35.00 -14.73 21.63
C PRO A 359 -34.16 -13.63 22.29
N PHE A 360 -33.83 -12.57 21.54
CA PHE A 360 -33.03 -11.43 22.00
C PHE A 360 -33.86 -10.16 22.29
N MET A 361 -35.16 -10.18 21.99
CA MET A 361 -36.07 -9.08 22.35
C MET A 361 -36.71 -9.40 23.69
N ILE A 362 -36.35 -8.65 24.72
CA ILE A 362 -36.99 -8.72 26.04
C ILE A 362 -38.41 -8.18 25.88
N MET A 363 -39.41 -9.05 25.71
CA MET A 363 -40.81 -8.63 25.82
C MET A 363 -41.15 -8.43 27.30
N SER A 364 -41.47 -7.18 27.68
CA SER A 364 -42.00 -6.84 28.99
C SER A 364 -43.32 -7.59 29.25
N PRO A 365 -43.53 -8.18 30.44
CA PRO A 365 -44.73 -8.93 30.78
C PRO A 365 -45.83 -7.98 31.27
N SER A 366 -46.52 -7.31 30.37
CA SER A 366 -47.82 -6.71 30.67
C SER A 366 -48.60 -6.51 29.37
N GLY A 367 -49.61 -7.35 29.17
CA GLY A 367 -50.42 -7.40 27.96
C GLY A 367 -51.35 -6.20 27.75
N GLY A 368 -51.84 -6.10 26.52
CA GLY A 368 -52.95 -5.21 26.18
C GLY A 368 -52.87 -4.63 24.78
N SER A 369 -53.59 -5.30 23.86
CA SER A 369 -54.30 -4.75 22.69
C SER A 369 -53.54 -4.02 21.58
N GLY A 370 -53.68 -4.59 20.36
CA GLY A 370 -54.29 -3.83 19.26
C GLY A 370 -53.47 -3.68 18.00
N PHE A 371 -53.40 -4.72 17.17
CA PHE A 371 -53.35 -4.54 15.71
C PHE A 371 -54.44 -5.44 15.09
N PRO A 372 -55.38 -4.90 14.30
CA PRO A 372 -56.31 -5.72 13.51
C PRO A 372 -55.55 -6.43 12.38
N PRO A 373 -56.13 -7.49 11.78
CA PRO A 373 -55.50 -8.17 10.65
C PRO A 373 -55.47 -7.22 9.44
N ASP A 374 -54.29 -7.04 8.87
CA ASP A 374 -54.00 -6.21 7.70
C ASP A 374 -54.61 -6.87 6.44
N ASP A 375 -55.70 -6.28 5.94
CA ASP A 375 -56.20 -6.49 4.58
C ASP A 375 -55.36 -5.64 3.63
N GLY A 376 -54.47 -6.32 2.91
CA GLY A 376 -53.39 -5.68 2.19
C GLY A 376 -53.81 -4.60 1.20
N GLU A 377 -53.19 -3.45 1.35
CA GLU A 377 -52.69 -2.55 0.32
C GLU A 377 -51.83 -1.48 1.05
N ASP A 378 -50.69 -1.14 0.45
CA ASP A 378 -49.69 -0.16 0.89
C ASP A 378 -48.73 -0.52 2.05
N GLY A 379 -47.50 -0.87 1.64
CA GLY A 379 -46.33 -0.90 2.50
C GLY A 379 -45.89 0.50 2.91
N GLY A 380 -46.40 0.97 4.05
CA GLY A 380 -45.87 2.11 4.79
C GLY A 380 -44.71 1.67 5.69
N SER A 381 -43.48 2.05 5.30
CA SER A 381 -42.26 1.84 6.08
C SER A 381 -42.27 2.61 7.40
N LEU A 382 -41.56 2.03 8.38
CA LEU A 382 -41.29 2.43 9.78
C LEU A 382 -40.72 3.85 10.04
N TRP A 383 -40.89 4.81 9.13
CA TRP A 383 -40.30 6.15 9.19
C TRP A 383 -41.24 7.25 9.72
N GLU A 384 -42.50 6.94 10.01
CA GLU A 384 -43.51 7.94 10.38
C GLU A 384 -43.68 8.17 11.90
N LEU A 385 -42.79 7.62 12.74
CA LEU A 385 -42.87 7.75 14.21
C LEU A 385 -41.87 8.73 14.84
N VAL A 386 -41.17 9.55 14.05
CA VAL A 386 -40.27 10.58 14.57
C VAL A 386 -40.43 11.90 13.81
N GLY A 387 -41.32 12.77 14.29
CA GLY A 387 -41.15 14.22 14.14
C GLY A 387 -42.33 15.00 13.56
N GLY A 388 -43.19 15.50 14.44
CA GLY A 388 -43.64 16.90 14.49
C GLY A 388 -44.37 17.52 13.29
N ASP A 389 -45.67 17.77 13.48
CA ASP A 389 -46.53 18.59 12.64
C ASP A 389 -45.98 20.02 12.39
N GLY A 390 -45.90 20.43 11.12
CA GLY A 390 -45.71 21.82 10.72
C GLY A 390 -45.60 21.99 9.21
N ASP A 391 -46.58 22.67 8.59
CA ASP A 391 -46.57 23.02 7.16
C ASP A 391 -45.31 23.84 6.76
N PRO A 392 -44.71 23.61 5.58
CA PRO A 392 -43.61 24.43 5.08
C PRO A 392 -44.08 25.82 4.59
N PRO A 393 -43.28 26.90 4.77
CA PRO A 393 -43.60 28.22 4.25
C PRO A 393 -43.32 28.34 2.74
N PRO A 394 -43.97 29.29 2.02
CA PRO A 394 -43.85 29.44 0.57
C PRO A 394 -42.56 30.15 0.12
N ASP A 395 -42.15 29.82 -1.11
CA ASP A 395 -40.79 29.93 -1.73
C ASP A 395 -40.15 31.32 -1.92
N ASP A 396 -40.71 32.41 -1.40
CA ASP A 396 -40.22 33.76 -1.70
C ASP A 396 -39.69 34.47 -0.44
N GLN A 397 -38.52 34.07 0.06
CA GLN A 397 -37.62 34.89 0.90
C GLN A 397 -36.33 34.13 1.31
N TRP A 398 -35.27 34.24 0.52
CA TRP A 398 -33.92 34.38 1.07
C TRP A 398 -33.11 35.37 0.22
N PRO A 399 -32.28 36.24 0.83
CA PRO A 399 -31.59 37.31 0.12
C PRO A 399 -30.39 36.77 -0.67
N ASP A 400 -30.12 37.41 -1.80
CA ASP A 400 -28.88 37.30 -2.56
C ASP A 400 -27.66 37.49 -1.63
N ASP A 401 -26.82 36.46 -1.54
CA ASP A 401 -25.43 36.62 -1.07
C ASP A 401 -24.50 35.76 -1.94
N GLU A 402 -23.39 36.37 -2.31
CA GLU A 402 -22.54 36.09 -3.46
C GLU A 402 -21.97 34.66 -3.51
N ARG A 403 -22.37 33.87 -4.51
CA ARG A 403 -21.60 32.71 -4.98
C ARG A 403 -20.49 33.19 -5.91
N ARG A 404 -19.24 33.16 -5.43
CA ARG A 404 -18.07 33.01 -6.31
C ARG A 404 -18.12 31.62 -6.92
N GLU A 405 -18.12 31.57 -8.25
CA GLU A 405 -17.93 30.36 -9.04
C GLU A 405 -16.59 29.69 -8.67
N VAL A 406 -16.65 28.42 -8.29
CA VAL A 406 -15.52 27.49 -8.30
C VAL A 406 -16.04 26.28 -9.08
N GLY A 407 -15.35 25.98 -10.19
CA GLY A 407 -15.77 25.02 -11.20
C GLY A 407 -15.91 23.59 -10.67
N GLU A 408 -16.94 22.93 -11.19
CA GLU A 408 -17.07 21.48 -11.20
C GLU A 408 -16.06 20.92 -12.19
N ASP A 409 -14.95 20.37 -11.69
CA ASP A 409 -14.09 19.38 -12.34
C ASP A 409 -13.43 18.64 -11.17
N ASP A 410 -14.02 17.52 -10.72
CA ASP A 410 -13.35 16.42 -9.98
C ASP A 410 -14.42 15.42 -9.45
N GLU A 411 -15.20 14.82 -10.35
CA GLU A 411 -15.77 13.48 -10.14
C GLU A 411 -15.58 12.72 -11.46
N ASP A 412 -14.61 11.81 -11.52
CA ASP A 412 -14.38 10.93 -12.67
C ASP A 412 -15.51 9.89 -12.74
N PRO A 413 -16.37 9.88 -13.78
CA PRO A 413 -17.24 8.75 -14.04
C PRO A 413 -16.47 7.67 -14.81
N ALA A 414 -16.82 6.40 -14.57
CA ALA A 414 -16.36 5.29 -15.39
C ALA A 414 -16.63 5.57 -16.89
N PRO A 415 -15.74 5.18 -17.82
CA PRO A 415 -15.93 5.50 -19.22
C PRO A 415 -17.12 4.71 -19.80
N ASP A 416 -18.19 5.42 -20.15
CA ASP A 416 -19.22 4.95 -21.06
C ASP A 416 -18.59 4.78 -22.44
N LEU A 417 -18.45 3.52 -22.86
CA LEU A 417 -18.12 3.19 -24.25
C LEU A 417 -19.43 3.08 -25.04
N ASP A 418 -19.93 4.22 -25.52
CA ASP A 418 -20.94 4.22 -26.56
C ASP A 418 -20.32 3.73 -27.88
N ALA A 419 -20.95 2.70 -28.42
CA ALA A 419 -20.65 2.16 -29.74
C ALA A 419 -21.15 3.14 -30.80
N ASP A 420 -20.27 4.02 -31.28
CA ASP A 420 -20.22 4.58 -32.64
C ASP A 420 -19.20 5.73 -32.68
N ASP A 421 -17.90 5.41 -32.66
CA ASP A 421 -16.88 6.35 -33.15
C ASP A 421 -15.72 5.61 -33.83
N GLU A 422 -15.49 5.98 -35.09
CA GLU A 422 -14.48 5.39 -35.96
C GLU A 422 -13.06 5.62 -35.41
N LEU A 423 -12.32 4.52 -35.29
CA LEU A 423 -10.87 4.47 -35.06
C LEU A 423 -10.11 5.40 -36.02
N VAL A 424 -9.66 6.55 -35.54
CA VAL A 424 -8.62 7.34 -36.21
C VAL A 424 -7.26 6.91 -35.68
N LEU A 425 -6.62 5.98 -36.40
CA LEU A 425 -5.21 5.61 -36.21
C LEU A 425 -4.29 6.80 -36.55
N PRO A 426 -3.27 7.15 -35.73
CA PRO A 426 -2.30 8.17 -36.10
C PRO A 426 -1.36 7.67 -37.21
N GLN A 427 -1.36 8.39 -38.33
CA GLN A 427 -0.44 8.17 -39.45
C GLN A 427 1.01 8.47 -39.06
N TRP A 428 1.85 7.45 -39.20
CA TRP A 428 3.31 7.53 -39.23
C TRP A 428 3.81 8.52 -40.30
N ARG A 429 4.60 9.53 -39.90
CA ARG A 429 5.43 10.33 -40.82
C ARG A 429 6.84 9.76 -40.87
N GLY A 430 7.11 8.92 -41.89
CA GLY A 430 8.46 8.54 -42.28
C GLY A 430 9.17 9.68 -43.02
N GLN A 431 10.40 9.99 -42.61
CA GLN A 431 11.33 10.83 -43.35
C GLN A 431 11.82 10.11 -44.61
N GLY A 432 11.76 10.80 -45.75
CA GLY A 432 12.16 10.28 -47.05
C GLY A 432 13.67 10.33 -47.30
N VAL A 433 14.16 9.32 -48.03
CA VAL A 433 15.35 9.43 -48.88
C VAL A 433 15.00 8.91 -50.26
N VAL A 434 15.27 9.76 -51.25
CA VAL A 434 15.00 9.64 -52.69
C VAL A 434 15.89 8.60 -53.35
N ARG A 435 15.35 7.77 -54.26
CA ARG A 435 16.04 7.32 -55.50
C ARG A 435 15.04 7.03 -56.63
N GLU A 436 15.36 7.56 -57.80
CA GLU A 436 14.60 7.56 -59.06
C GLU A 436 14.70 6.25 -59.87
N GLY A 437 13.68 6.00 -60.72
CA GLY A 437 13.84 5.37 -62.05
C GLY A 437 13.16 4.00 -62.27
N GLY A 438 12.03 3.96 -63.02
CA GLY A 438 11.36 2.75 -63.54
C GLY A 438 12.00 2.17 -64.82
N PRO A 439 11.28 1.47 -65.75
CA PRO A 439 9.87 1.02 -65.73
C PRO A 439 9.61 -0.42 -66.32
N ASP A 440 8.31 -0.79 -66.37
CA ASP A 440 7.58 -1.66 -67.33
C ASP A 440 7.43 -3.21 -67.20
N HIS A 441 6.17 -3.62 -66.87
CA HIS A 441 5.28 -4.66 -67.48
C HIS A 441 5.61 -6.19 -67.46
N PRO A 442 4.63 -7.12 -67.69
CA PRO A 442 3.31 -7.34 -67.05
C PRO A 442 2.97 -8.84 -66.72
N ASP A 443 1.83 -9.02 -66.02
CA ASP A 443 0.85 -10.12 -65.93
C ASP A 443 1.08 -11.54 -66.52
N SER A 444 0.78 -12.53 -65.68
CA SER A 444 0.13 -13.85 -65.96
C SER A 444 0.01 -14.59 -64.61
N VAL A 445 -1.07 -15.26 -64.18
CA VAL A 445 -2.39 -15.71 -64.66
C VAL A 445 -3.27 -15.85 -63.42
#